data_AF-A0A0W8BX41-F1
#
_entry.id   AF-A0A0W8BX41-F1
#
_cell.length_a   1.000
_cell.length_b   1.000
_cell.length_c   1.000
_cell.angle_alpha   90.00
_cell.angle_beta   90.00
_cell.angle_gamma   90.00
#
_symmetry.space_group_name_H-M   'P 1'
#
loop_
_entity.id
_entity.type
_entity.pdbx_description
1 polymer ?
#
loop_
_entity_poly.entity_id
_entity_poly.type
_entity_poly.pdbx_seq_one_letter_code
_entity_poly.pdbx_strand_id
1 'polypeptide(L)'
;MVATPKFHVTQDAAWVFVHVHVTFVRVSDMEFYVDGFDFTFFCKPYLLKLHFPHEVVDDELAKAVYDPNKDNGTIVVHLPKKEPGQDFPDLDMLTKLLQPQRPPVDVKSDKQRKSPLIEVLDSSSSAPIGTFQEENDRLNALIDGKPIPSTTEPSADQVQTDSSLLDLESSATKSVSSIKLDAGNDAAESIGVRVTDLAPSYGFNNAYSDFFRVWHGEVSEILSLPDPEHIQPEQRRILRESAEEQMFDIERYLMDFANQGDDMYFELAMAYEPFWTKYPVLPPADIRKTITEVKMTKPLIVEVDPDVNCVSDSIKIMSLDTTALQPPPAPSSESSVTFTDAEQELLLRLPRKEFLLPEGSPEEKLVVGGLVDILIGFAYEQLTTQGDSGVESTWTVSIVSPTLSWLDSNTDLRAVVRSTVRRMITFPFLRQYDLAMRCMREASEILKRGKRVVLRALLTLYRIVEKSETQYLLNSLYIQDYCVWIQSVSDERLQRVSATLDTHIAAFTKSETGWALEELEKSLFEADDNEGEATSSSDSESYDDSEEESSSGEESSDDSSSDEEVDEKTDVETLKP
;
A
#
# COMPACT_ATOMS: atom_id res chain seq x y z
N MET A 1 -10.96 1.52 6.90
CA MET A 1 -12.06 2.42 7.33
C MET A 1 -13.06 1.59 8.13
N VAL A 2 -13.67 2.09 9.20
CA VAL A 2 -14.83 1.39 9.83
C VAL A 2 -16.10 1.77 9.07
N ALA A 3 -16.92 0.78 8.74
CA ALA A 3 -18.17 0.97 8.01
C ALA A 3 -19.38 0.77 8.93
N THR A 4 -20.41 1.61 8.79
CA THR A 4 -21.71 1.33 9.43
C THR A 4 -22.45 0.30 8.57
N PRO A 5 -22.78 -0.90 9.09
CA PRO A 5 -23.54 -1.89 8.32
C PRO A 5 -24.97 -1.42 8.09
N LYS A 6 -25.64 -1.97 7.07
CA LYS A 6 -27.11 -1.85 6.97
C LYS A 6 -27.72 -2.68 8.10
N PHE A 7 -28.72 -2.14 8.78
CA PHE A 7 -29.38 -2.84 9.88
C PHE A 7 -30.88 -2.54 9.90
N HIS A 8 -31.66 -3.45 10.50
CA HIS A 8 -33.04 -3.21 10.90
C HIS A 8 -33.28 -3.79 12.30
N VAL A 9 -34.13 -3.14 13.08
CA VAL A 9 -34.48 -3.57 14.44
C VAL A 9 -35.94 -3.97 14.49
N THR A 10 -36.23 -5.10 15.11
CA THR A 10 -37.59 -5.61 15.32
C THR A 10 -37.76 -6.02 16.78
N GLN A 11 -38.99 -6.21 17.26
CA GLN A 11 -39.25 -6.53 18.67
C GLN A 11 -40.42 -7.50 18.83
N ASP A 12 -40.32 -8.32 19.87
CA ASP A 12 -41.41 -9.10 20.45
C ASP A 12 -41.77 -8.54 21.84
N ALA A 13 -42.74 -9.16 22.53
CA ALA A 13 -43.07 -8.80 23.92
C ALA A 13 -41.85 -8.88 24.87
N ALA A 14 -40.94 -9.85 24.70
CA ALA A 14 -39.81 -10.08 25.60
C ALA A 14 -38.42 -9.73 25.03
N TRP A 15 -38.31 -9.54 23.70
CA TRP A 15 -37.02 -9.46 23.00
C TRP A 15 -36.96 -8.28 22.03
N VAL A 16 -35.76 -7.80 21.76
CA VAL A 16 -35.40 -6.92 20.64
C VAL A 16 -34.41 -7.70 19.76
N PHE A 17 -34.66 -7.72 18.45
CA PHE A 17 -33.81 -8.39 17.46
C PHE A 17 -33.15 -7.35 16.57
N VAL A 18 -31.83 -7.23 16.66
CA VAL A 18 -31.02 -6.38 15.78
C VAL A 18 -30.50 -7.23 14.64
N HIS A 19 -31.03 -7.03 13.43
CA HIS A 19 -30.60 -7.71 12.22
C HIS A 19 -29.54 -6.84 11.55
N VAL A 20 -28.28 -7.25 11.62
CA VAL A 20 -27.12 -6.57 11.05
C VAL A 20 -26.69 -7.30 9.78
N HIS A 21 -26.75 -6.62 8.63
CA HIS A 21 -26.35 -7.18 7.35
C HIS A 21 -24.85 -6.97 7.11
N VAL A 22 -24.13 -8.08 6.90
CA VAL A 22 -22.67 -8.17 6.90
C VAL A 22 -22.17 -9.07 5.77
N THR A 23 -22.01 -8.50 4.58
CA THR A 23 -21.52 -9.22 3.39
C THR A 23 -20.09 -9.71 3.56
N PHE A 24 -19.84 -10.99 3.26
CA PHE A 24 -18.50 -11.60 3.19
C PHE A 24 -17.66 -11.56 4.49
N VAL A 25 -18.30 -11.45 5.66
CA VAL A 25 -17.62 -11.34 6.96
C VAL A 25 -17.36 -12.71 7.60
N ARG A 26 -16.22 -12.83 8.29
CA ARG A 26 -15.90 -13.97 9.17
C ARG A 26 -16.45 -13.74 10.57
N VAL A 27 -17.42 -14.55 10.98
CA VAL A 27 -18.11 -14.44 12.28
C VAL A 27 -17.19 -14.69 13.48
N SER A 28 -16.01 -15.28 13.28
CA SER A 28 -15.01 -15.53 14.32
C SER A 28 -14.59 -14.26 15.08
N ASP A 29 -14.60 -13.11 14.42
CA ASP A 29 -14.17 -11.82 14.96
C ASP A 29 -15.41 -10.93 15.29
N MET A 30 -16.51 -11.54 15.73
CA MET A 30 -17.73 -10.85 16.15
C MET A 30 -17.76 -10.63 17.66
N GLU A 31 -17.94 -9.37 18.06
CA GLU A 31 -18.20 -8.97 19.44
C GLU A 31 -19.43 -8.04 19.51
N PHE A 32 -20.16 -8.08 20.63
CA PHE A 32 -21.13 -7.04 20.98
C PHE A 32 -21.09 -6.75 22.48
N TYR A 33 -21.60 -5.59 22.87
CA TYR A 33 -21.65 -5.11 24.25
C TYR A 33 -22.93 -4.28 24.46
N VAL A 34 -23.56 -4.44 25.63
CA VAL A 34 -24.81 -3.78 26.02
C VAL A 34 -24.60 -3.01 27.33
N ASP A 35 -25.02 -1.74 27.35
CA ASP A 35 -24.92 -0.85 28.51
C ASP A 35 -26.26 -0.13 28.73
N GLY A 36 -27.26 -0.91 29.18
CA GLY A 36 -28.63 -0.46 29.42
C GLY A 36 -29.34 0.03 28.15
N PHE A 37 -29.17 1.31 27.82
CA PHE A 37 -29.72 1.92 26.61
C PHE A 37 -28.81 1.75 25.38
N ASP A 38 -27.49 1.72 25.58
CA ASP A 38 -26.52 1.65 24.48
C ASP A 38 -26.20 0.20 24.09
N PHE A 39 -26.11 -0.04 22.78
CA PHE A 39 -25.68 -1.30 22.17
C PHE A 39 -24.57 -1.02 21.16
N THR A 40 -23.41 -1.67 21.33
CA THR A 40 -22.31 -1.65 20.37
C THR A 40 -22.12 -3.03 19.78
N PHE A 41 -22.10 -3.13 18.45
CA PHE A 41 -21.74 -4.33 17.69
C PHE A 41 -20.49 -4.04 16.86
N PHE A 42 -19.52 -4.95 16.91
CA PHE A 42 -18.28 -4.88 16.13
C PHE A 42 -18.01 -6.22 15.45
N CYS A 43 -17.81 -6.17 14.13
CA CYS A 43 -17.38 -7.34 13.37
C CYS A 43 -16.67 -6.84 12.09
N LYS A 44 -15.35 -6.92 12.08
CA LYS A 44 -14.46 -6.22 11.13
C LYS A 44 -14.89 -6.41 9.66
N PRO A 45 -15.05 -5.34 8.85
CA PRO A 45 -14.74 -3.92 9.12
C PRO A 45 -15.90 -3.11 9.74
N TYR A 46 -17.00 -3.75 10.11
CA TYR A 46 -18.22 -3.08 10.54
C TYR A 46 -18.20 -2.68 12.01
N LEU A 47 -18.69 -1.48 12.30
CA LEU A 47 -18.98 -0.98 13.64
C LEU A 47 -20.38 -0.36 13.63
N LEU A 48 -21.25 -0.83 14.50
CA LEU A 48 -22.59 -0.29 14.70
C LEU A 48 -22.76 0.13 16.17
N LYS A 49 -23.32 1.31 16.40
CA LYS A 49 -23.71 1.79 17.72
C LYS A 49 -25.14 2.28 17.68
N LEU A 50 -25.98 1.75 18.56
CA LEU A 50 -27.39 2.09 18.70
C LEU A 50 -27.67 2.53 20.14
N HIS A 51 -28.47 3.57 20.32
CA HIS A 51 -29.05 3.97 21.60
C HIS A 51 -30.56 3.70 21.55
N PHE A 52 -31.05 2.76 22.35
CA PHE A 52 -32.46 2.41 22.41
C PHE A 52 -33.28 3.41 23.27
N PRO A 53 -34.62 3.47 23.10
CA PRO A 53 -35.49 4.29 23.96
C PRO A 53 -35.65 3.76 25.40
N HIS A 54 -35.45 2.46 25.58
CA HIS A 54 -35.63 1.73 26.84
C HIS A 54 -34.47 0.74 27.04
N GLU A 55 -34.30 0.25 28.26
CA GLU A 55 -33.16 -0.60 28.62
C GLU A 55 -33.30 -2.06 28.14
N VAL A 56 -32.22 -2.58 27.57
CA VAL A 56 -31.97 -4.01 27.29
C VAL A 56 -30.92 -4.55 28.27
N VAL A 57 -30.85 -5.87 28.43
CA VAL A 57 -30.00 -6.54 29.43
C VAL A 57 -28.98 -7.47 28.77
N ASP A 58 -27.76 -7.51 29.28
CA ASP A 58 -26.71 -8.46 28.86
C ASP A 58 -26.74 -9.72 29.76
N ASP A 59 -27.79 -10.53 29.60
CA ASP A 59 -27.92 -11.85 30.25
C ASP A 59 -27.22 -12.95 29.43
N GLU A 60 -26.89 -14.08 30.06
CA GLU A 60 -26.37 -15.30 29.39
C GLU A 60 -27.29 -15.87 28.28
N LEU A 61 -28.50 -15.32 28.12
CA LEU A 61 -29.47 -15.66 27.08
C LEU A 61 -29.34 -14.78 25.83
N ALA A 62 -28.55 -13.69 25.87
CA ALA A 62 -28.30 -12.84 24.71
C ALA A 62 -27.52 -13.62 23.64
N LYS A 63 -28.06 -13.70 22.42
CA LYS A 63 -27.55 -14.62 21.39
C LYS A 63 -27.46 -13.99 20.01
N ALA A 64 -26.30 -14.16 19.38
CA ALA A 64 -26.13 -13.96 17.95
C ALA A 64 -26.46 -15.24 17.16
N VAL A 65 -27.17 -15.09 16.04
CA VAL A 65 -27.39 -16.15 15.04
C VAL A 65 -26.94 -15.59 13.69
N TYR A 66 -26.10 -16.32 12.95
CA TYR A 66 -25.68 -15.95 11.61
C TYR A 66 -26.39 -16.80 10.56
N ASP A 67 -27.07 -16.14 9.63
CA ASP A 67 -27.69 -16.73 8.46
C ASP A 67 -26.89 -16.34 7.20
N PRO A 68 -26.02 -17.23 6.66
CA PRO A 68 -25.23 -16.94 5.45
C PRO A 68 -26.12 -16.73 4.22
N ASN A 69 -27.23 -17.46 4.17
CA ASN A 69 -28.14 -17.52 3.02
C ASN A 69 -29.15 -16.34 2.99
N LYS A 70 -29.24 -15.56 4.08
CA LYS A 70 -30.17 -14.42 4.19
C LYS A 70 -29.45 -13.15 3.76
N ASP A 71 -29.89 -12.57 2.64
CA ASP A 71 -29.40 -11.30 2.08
C ASP A 71 -27.88 -11.26 1.82
N ASN A 72 -27.24 -12.41 1.54
CA ASN A 72 -25.78 -12.59 1.40
C ASN A 72 -24.97 -12.37 2.71
N GLY A 73 -25.59 -12.61 3.86
CA GLY A 73 -24.97 -12.58 5.19
C GLY A 73 -25.70 -11.64 6.12
N THR A 74 -26.42 -12.21 7.09
CA THR A 74 -27.14 -11.46 8.13
C THR A 74 -26.88 -12.06 9.51
N ILE A 75 -26.49 -11.23 10.48
CA ILE A 75 -26.37 -11.60 11.89
C ILE A 75 -27.58 -11.03 12.64
N VAL A 76 -28.30 -11.88 13.37
CA VAL A 76 -29.45 -11.50 14.20
C VAL A 76 -29.04 -11.59 15.67
N VAL A 77 -28.86 -10.44 16.32
CA VAL A 77 -28.56 -10.35 17.75
C VAL A 77 -29.88 -10.26 18.53
N HIS A 78 -30.08 -11.20 19.44
CA HIS A 78 -31.25 -11.34 20.28
C HIS A 78 -30.96 -10.71 21.65
N LEU A 79 -31.61 -9.60 21.98
CA LEU A 79 -31.41 -8.84 23.21
C LEU A 79 -32.67 -8.94 24.09
N PRO A 80 -32.58 -9.40 25.35
CA PRO A 80 -33.73 -9.43 26.26
C PRO A 80 -34.08 -8.00 26.73
N LYS A 81 -35.38 -7.72 26.83
CA LYS A 81 -35.90 -6.46 27.38
C LYS A 81 -35.85 -6.47 28.91
N LYS A 82 -35.43 -5.37 29.54
CA LYS A 82 -35.41 -5.23 31.01
C LYS A 82 -36.81 -5.37 31.63
N GLU A 83 -37.84 -4.89 30.93
CA GLU A 83 -39.24 -5.09 31.29
C GLU A 83 -39.98 -5.89 30.20
N PRO A 84 -40.20 -7.21 30.38
CA PRO A 84 -40.98 -8.02 29.44
C PRO A 84 -42.42 -7.50 29.34
N GLY A 85 -42.82 -7.14 28.11
CA GLY A 85 -44.09 -6.48 27.79
C GLY A 85 -43.95 -4.99 27.45
N GLN A 86 -42.78 -4.37 27.67
CA GLN A 86 -42.52 -2.98 27.30
C GLN A 86 -42.32 -2.83 25.79
N ASP A 87 -43.05 -1.90 25.17
CA ASP A 87 -42.90 -1.55 23.76
C ASP A 87 -41.75 -0.55 23.55
N PHE A 88 -40.97 -0.72 22.49
CA PHE A 88 -39.88 0.19 22.13
C PHE A 88 -40.34 1.06 20.95
N PRO A 89 -40.67 2.35 21.17
CA PRO A 89 -41.14 3.22 20.09
C PRO A 89 -40.02 3.56 19.10
N ASP A 90 -40.39 4.00 17.90
CA ASP A 90 -39.49 4.54 16.87
C ASP A 90 -38.33 3.62 16.41
N LEU A 91 -38.40 2.28 16.60
CA LEU A 91 -37.35 1.36 16.14
C LEU A 91 -37.09 1.43 14.61
N ASP A 92 -38.12 1.76 13.82
CA ASP A 92 -37.99 1.98 12.37
C ASP A 92 -37.20 3.27 12.03
N MET A 93 -37.09 4.21 12.97
CA MET A 93 -36.35 5.46 12.79
C MET A 93 -34.86 5.25 13.09
N LEU A 94 -34.18 4.49 12.23
CA LEU A 94 -32.76 4.13 12.34
C LEU A 94 -31.84 5.33 12.66
N THR A 95 -32.17 6.53 12.16
CA THR A 95 -31.44 7.79 12.41
C THR A 95 -31.57 8.33 13.83
N LYS A 96 -32.62 7.98 14.59
CA LYS A 96 -32.74 8.26 16.02
C LYS A 96 -31.88 7.30 16.84
N LEU A 97 -31.86 6.02 16.47
CA LEU A 97 -31.06 4.98 17.14
C LEU A 97 -29.56 5.24 16.99
N LEU A 98 -29.12 5.76 15.84
CA LEU A 98 -27.71 6.15 15.59
C LEU A 98 -27.25 7.42 16.34
N GLN A 99 -28.12 8.07 17.12
CA GLN A 99 -27.80 9.33 17.82
C GLN A 99 -27.99 9.18 19.34
N PRO A 100 -26.96 9.48 20.16
CA PRO A 100 -27.13 9.52 21.61
C PRO A 100 -28.13 10.61 21.97
N GLN A 101 -29.24 10.22 22.61
CA GLN A 101 -30.33 11.13 22.90
C GLN A 101 -29.88 12.17 23.93
N ARG A 102 -29.89 13.46 23.56
CA ARG A 102 -29.69 14.53 24.54
C ARG A 102 -30.87 14.49 25.52
N PRO A 103 -30.64 14.55 26.84
CA PRO A 103 -31.73 14.51 27.82
C PRO A 103 -32.71 15.66 27.54
N PRO A 104 -34.04 15.40 27.59
CA PRO A 104 -35.04 16.42 27.29
C PRO A 104 -34.86 17.69 28.12
N VAL A 105 -34.75 18.85 27.44
CA VAL A 105 -34.75 20.15 28.11
C VAL A 105 -36.19 20.50 28.47
N ASP A 106 -36.63 20.04 29.64
CA ASP A 106 -38.01 20.16 30.08
C ASP A 106 -38.37 21.62 30.45
N VAL A 107 -38.87 22.38 29.47
CA VAL A 107 -39.32 23.76 29.66
C VAL A 107 -40.70 23.79 30.31
N LYS A 108 -40.77 23.42 31.60
CA LYS A 108 -41.72 23.94 32.64
C LYS A 108 -41.61 23.17 33.98
N SER A 109 -40.76 23.65 34.89
CA SER A 109 -41.20 24.05 36.25
C SER A 109 -40.04 24.52 37.14
N ASP A 110 -40.27 25.59 37.90
CA ASP A 110 -39.33 26.06 38.91
C ASP A 110 -39.36 25.17 40.17
N LYS A 111 -38.20 24.58 40.51
CA LYS A 111 -37.69 24.55 41.90
C LYS A 111 -36.23 24.11 41.99
N GLN A 112 -35.42 24.99 42.58
CA GLN A 112 -34.15 24.71 43.27
C GLN A 112 -33.14 23.80 42.56
N ARG A 113 -32.37 24.39 41.63
CA ARG A 113 -30.99 23.90 41.39
C ARG A 113 -30.21 23.99 42.70
N LYS A 114 -29.84 22.85 43.29
CA LYS A 114 -28.73 22.79 44.25
C LYS A 114 -27.42 22.72 43.47
N SER A 115 -26.44 23.53 43.86
CA SER A 115 -25.05 23.37 43.45
C SER A 115 -24.50 22.01 43.93
N PRO A 116 -23.47 21.44 43.27
CA PRO A 116 -22.85 20.21 43.75
C PRO A 116 -22.36 20.36 45.19
N LEU A 117 -22.63 19.35 46.01
CA LEU A 117 -22.17 19.30 47.39
C LEU A 117 -20.73 18.75 47.40
N ILE A 118 -19.78 19.55 47.87
CA ILE A 118 -18.41 19.08 48.13
C ILE A 118 -18.45 18.40 49.50
N GLU A 119 -18.43 17.07 49.52
CA GLU A 119 -18.13 16.32 50.75
C GLU A 119 -16.62 16.27 50.97
N VAL A 120 -16.20 16.71 52.16
CA VAL A 120 -14.81 16.64 52.61
C VAL A 120 -14.64 15.33 53.37
N LEU A 121 -14.08 14.32 52.72
CA LEU A 121 -13.67 13.08 53.38
C LEU A 121 -12.25 13.23 53.92
N ASP A 122 -12.15 13.47 55.23
CA ASP A 122 -10.86 13.54 55.91
C ASP A 122 -10.45 12.16 56.45
N SER A 123 -9.39 11.61 55.85
CA SER A 123 -8.41 10.70 56.46
C SER A 123 -8.92 9.49 57.29
N SER A 124 -9.03 8.33 56.64
CA SER A 124 -8.69 7.05 57.29
C SER A 124 -7.78 6.20 56.38
N SER A 125 -6.80 5.54 56.97
CA SER A 125 -5.64 4.97 56.27
C SER A 125 -5.89 3.61 55.62
N SER A 126 -5.24 3.36 54.49
CA SER A 126 -5.26 2.07 53.79
C SER A 126 -4.67 0.92 54.62
N ALA A 127 -5.27 -0.26 54.50
CA ALA A 127 -4.65 -1.53 54.88
C ALA A 127 -3.84 -2.09 53.70
N PRO A 128 -2.61 -2.59 53.89
CA PRO A 128 -1.73 -2.98 52.80
C PRO A 128 -2.04 -4.36 52.21
N ILE A 129 -1.88 -4.48 50.89
CA ILE A 129 -1.71 -5.75 50.18
C ILE A 129 -0.24 -6.16 50.28
N GLY A 130 0.04 -7.44 50.59
CA GLY A 130 1.32 -8.12 50.31
C GLY A 130 2.57 -7.55 50.97
N THR A 131 3.13 -8.26 51.97
CA THR A 131 4.47 -7.95 52.49
C THR A 131 5.57 -8.50 51.59
N PHE A 132 6.47 -7.62 51.13
CA PHE A 132 7.68 -7.93 50.33
C PHE A 132 8.64 -8.99 50.90
N GLN A 133 8.41 -9.48 52.13
CA GLN A 133 9.15 -10.59 52.72
C GLN A 133 8.91 -11.92 51.97
N GLU A 134 7.67 -12.20 51.56
CA GLU A 134 7.28 -13.52 51.02
C GLU A 134 7.78 -13.77 49.58
N GLU A 135 7.97 -12.73 48.77
CA GLU A 135 8.64 -12.84 47.47
C GLU A 135 10.15 -13.01 47.63
N ASN A 136 10.76 -12.31 48.58
CA ASN A 136 12.20 -12.40 48.84
C ASN A 136 12.59 -13.80 49.36
N ASP A 137 11.79 -14.38 50.26
CA ASP A 137 12.04 -15.73 50.78
C ASP A 137 11.82 -16.82 49.69
N ARG A 138 10.87 -16.61 48.77
CA ARG A 138 10.71 -17.46 47.57
C ARG A 138 11.90 -17.36 46.61
N LEU A 139 12.44 -16.16 46.41
CA LEU A 139 13.61 -15.94 45.55
C LEU A 139 14.86 -16.62 46.12
N ASN A 140 15.09 -16.50 47.44
CA ASN A 140 16.20 -17.17 48.13
C ASN A 140 16.07 -18.70 48.07
N ALA A 141 14.87 -19.26 48.24
CA ALA A 141 14.63 -20.70 48.13
C ALA A 141 14.97 -21.28 46.75
N LEU A 142 14.92 -20.47 45.69
CA LEU A 142 15.23 -20.89 44.31
C LEU A 142 16.76 -20.93 44.04
N ILE A 143 17.58 -20.30 44.89
CA ILE A 143 19.04 -20.23 44.74
C ILE A 143 19.74 -21.45 45.39
N ASP A 144 19.19 -21.99 46.48
CA ASP A 144 19.80 -23.07 47.28
C ASP A 144 19.40 -24.52 46.87
N GLY A 145 18.67 -24.68 45.77
CA GLY A 145 18.63 -25.93 44.98
C GLY A 145 18.14 -27.21 45.70
N LYS A 146 16.99 -27.18 46.39
CA LYS A 146 16.35 -28.38 46.99
C LYS A 146 14.87 -28.55 46.60
N PRO A 147 14.37 -29.80 46.50
CA PRO A 147 13.03 -30.11 46.00
C PRO A 147 11.92 -29.97 47.07
N ILE A 148 10.69 -29.74 46.60
CA ILE A 148 9.47 -29.64 47.42
C ILE A 148 8.53 -30.83 47.11
N PRO A 149 7.93 -31.51 48.12
CA PRO A 149 7.09 -32.70 47.94
C PRO A 149 5.58 -32.39 47.74
N SER A 150 4.79 -33.43 47.40
CA SER A 150 3.35 -33.36 47.06
C SER A 150 2.46 -34.30 47.91
N THR A 151 1.19 -33.90 48.11
CA THR A 151 0.05 -34.68 48.68
C THR A 151 -1.29 -33.95 48.41
N THR A 152 -2.50 -34.55 48.33
CA THR A 152 -3.02 -35.67 47.48
C THR A 152 -4.52 -35.87 47.75
N GLU A 153 -5.37 -35.79 46.70
CA GLU A 153 -6.62 -36.58 46.50
C GLU A 153 -7.81 -36.41 47.50
N PRO A 154 -8.98 -37.09 47.30
CA PRO A 154 -9.48 -37.95 46.19
C PRO A 154 -10.71 -37.33 45.45
N SER A 155 -11.43 -37.95 44.49
CA SER A 155 -11.72 -39.37 44.19
C SER A 155 -11.91 -39.66 42.68
N ALA A 156 -12.07 -40.94 42.32
CA ALA A 156 -12.02 -41.44 40.94
C ALA A 156 -13.22 -42.30 40.53
N ASP A 157 -13.37 -42.54 39.22
CA ASP A 157 -14.02 -43.74 38.67
C ASP A 157 -13.35 -44.17 37.34
N GLN A 158 -13.69 -45.37 36.82
CA GLN A 158 -12.92 -46.10 35.79
C GLN A 158 -13.60 -46.10 34.38
N VAL A 159 -13.09 -46.63 33.26
CA VAL A 159 -11.99 -47.58 32.98
C VAL A 159 -11.55 -47.54 31.48
N GLN A 160 -10.41 -48.20 31.17
CA GLN A 160 -9.93 -48.70 29.85
C GLN A 160 -9.40 -47.72 28.77
N THR A 161 -8.21 -48.08 28.29
CA THR A 161 -7.53 -47.59 27.08
C THR A 161 -7.47 -48.72 26.05
N ASP A 162 -7.46 -48.39 24.75
CA ASP A 162 -6.87 -49.27 23.74
C ASP A 162 -6.16 -48.43 22.66
N SER A 163 -5.09 -48.97 22.07
CA SER A 163 -4.22 -48.26 21.12
C SER A 163 -4.13 -48.97 19.78
N SER A 164 -4.61 -48.36 18.69
CA SER A 164 -4.14 -48.58 17.30
C SER A 164 -4.97 -47.80 16.27
N LEU A 165 -4.49 -46.64 15.79
CA LEU A 165 -4.78 -46.13 14.43
C LEU A 165 -3.91 -44.90 14.05
N LEU A 166 -2.64 -45.13 13.70
CA LEU A 166 -1.78 -44.15 13.02
C LEU A 166 -0.95 -44.87 11.95
N ASP A 167 -1.60 -45.26 10.85
CA ASP A 167 -0.96 -46.00 9.76
C ASP A 167 -1.77 -45.86 8.44
N LEU A 168 -1.93 -44.62 7.92
CA LEU A 168 -2.71 -44.38 6.68
C LEU A 168 -2.39 -43.11 5.87
N GLU A 169 -1.16 -42.58 5.91
CA GLU A 169 -0.71 -41.51 5.00
C GLU A 169 0.47 -41.96 4.12
N SER A 170 0.17 -42.71 3.04
CA SER A 170 1.17 -43.08 2.02
C SER A 170 0.58 -43.48 0.65
N SER A 171 -0.40 -42.74 0.12
CA SER A 171 -0.91 -42.95 -1.26
C SER A 171 -1.56 -41.71 -1.88
N ALA A 172 -0.76 -40.71 -2.26
CA ALA A 172 -1.27 -39.52 -2.98
C ALA A 172 -0.31 -38.90 -4.03
N THR A 173 0.84 -39.51 -4.37
CA THR A 173 1.80 -38.91 -5.33
C THR A 173 2.23 -39.86 -6.46
N LYS A 174 1.41 -39.87 -7.52
CA LYS A 174 1.80 -40.11 -8.92
C LYS A 174 1.25 -38.91 -9.72
N SER A 175 1.92 -38.32 -10.72
CA SER A 175 3.09 -38.78 -11.48
C SER A 175 3.84 -37.59 -12.09
N VAL A 176 5.19 -37.63 -12.13
CA VAL A 176 6.02 -36.96 -13.16
C VAL A 176 7.18 -37.89 -13.52
N SER A 177 7.62 -37.89 -14.77
CA SER A 177 8.61 -38.82 -15.32
C SER A 177 10.05 -38.51 -14.94
N SER A 178 10.76 -39.46 -14.34
CA SER A 178 12.21 -39.37 -14.08
C SER A 178 13.03 -39.74 -15.32
N ILE A 179 13.92 -38.84 -15.76
CA ILE A 179 14.93 -39.13 -16.79
C ILE A 179 16.04 -39.99 -16.16
N LYS A 180 16.49 -41.05 -16.87
CA LYS A 180 17.67 -41.81 -16.48
C LYS A 180 18.95 -41.12 -16.96
N LEU A 181 19.91 -40.96 -16.06
CA LEU A 181 21.33 -40.87 -16.39
C LEU A 181 22.07 -41.99 -15.63
N ASP A 182 23.11 -42.54 -16.26
CA ASP A 182 23.71 -43.82 -15.86
C ASP A 182 24.92 -43.64 -14.92
N ALA A 183 25.32 -44.73 -14.26
CA ALA A 183 26.22 -44.66 -13.11
C ALA A 183 27.69 -44.37 -13.45
N GLY A 184 28.28 -43.40 -12.75
CA GLY A 184 29.72 -43.20 -12.61
C GLY A 184 30.10 -43.25 -11.12
N ASN A 185 30.88 -44.26 -10.72
CA ASN A 185 31.18 -44.56 -9.32
C ASN A 185 32.54 -44.00 -8.90
N ASP A 186 32.55 -43.03 -7.98
CA ASP A 186 33.69 -42.77 -7.09
C ASP A 186 33.21 -42.21 -5.74
N ALA A 187 33.93 -42.54 -4.67
CA ALA A 187 33.49 -42.27 -3.30
C ALA A 187 34.28 -41.14 -2.64
N ALA A 188 33.58 -40.09 -2.19
CA ALA A 188 34.10 -39.09 -1.28
C ALA A 188 33.01 -38.75 -0.25
N GLU A 189 33.36 -38.77 1.04
CA GLU A 189 32.42 -38.48 2.13
C GLU A 189 32.08 -36.98 2.18
N SER A 190 30.99 -36.57 1.54
CA SER A 190 30.34 -35.32 1.89
C SER A 190 29.69 -35.48 3.27
N ILE A 191 30.18 -34.72 4.25
CA ILE A 191 29.54 -34.62 5.57
C ILE A 191 28.12 -34.13 5.33
N GLY A 192 27.13 -34.98 5.63
CA GLY A 192 25.72 -34.68 5.45
C GLY A 192 25.28 -33.55 6.37
N VAL A 193 25.46 -32.31 5.91
CA VAL A 193 24.77 -31.14 6.46
C VAL A 193 23.28 -31.44 6.34
N ARG A 194 22.64 -31.74 7.47
CA ARG A 194 21.19 -31.68 7.56
C ARG A 194 20.82 -30.22 7.33
N VAL A 195 20.43 -29.91 6.09
CA VAL A 195 19.62 -28.74 5.81
C VAL A 195 18.35 -28.95 6.60
N THR A 196 18.27 -28.31 7.77
CA THR A 196 16.98 -27.96 8.35
C THR A 196 16.31 -27.07 7.32
N ASP A 197 15.12 -27.44 6.86
CA ASP A 197 14.40 -26.68 5.84
C ASP A 197 14.20 -25.23 6.32
N LEU A 198 15.06 -24.34 5.85
CA LEU A 198 15.09 -22.96 6.31
C LEU A 198 13.95 -22.22 5.60
N ALA A 199 13.02 -21.68 6.37
CA ALA A 199 11.91 -20.91 5.84
C ALA A 199 12.44 -19.80 4.90
N PRO A 200 12.04 -19.78 3.61
CA PRO A 200 12.39 -18.73 2.68
C PRO A 200 12.07 -17.34 3.24
N SER A 201 13.05 -16.44 3.20
CA SER A 201 12.87 -15.05 3.63
C SER A 201 12.68 -14.11 2.43
N TYR A 202 12.07 -12.95 2.69
CA TYR A 202 11.70 -11.94 1.69
C TYR A 202 11.38 -10.58 2.36
N GLY A 203 10.86 -9.64 1.57
CA GLY A 203 10.65 -8.25 2.00
C GLY A 203 11.96 -7.46 2.08
N PHE A 204 11.90 -6.24 2.62
CA PHE A 204 13.05 -5.37 2.77
C PHE A 204 14.17 -6.09 3.55
N ASN A 205 15.35 -6.19 2.95
CA ASN A 205 16.51 -6.87 3.52
C ASN A 205 16.24 -8.31 4.02
N ASN A 206 15.33 -9.04 3.37
CA ASN A 206 14.93 -10.40 3.76
C ASN A 206 14.45 -10.51 5.23
N ALA A 207 13.83 -9.45 5.76
CA ALA A 207 13.42 -9.37 7.15
C ALA A 207 12.10 -10.09 7.50
N TYR A 208 11.40 -10.68 6.51
CA TYR A 208 10.07 -11.28 6.67
C TYR A 208 10.05 -12.75 6.20
N SER A 209 9.22 -13.56 6.86
CA SER A 209 8.86 -14.96 6.56
C SER A 209 7.51 -15.25 7.25
N ASP A 210 6.72 -16.24 6.80
CA ASP A 210 5.36 -16.54 7.32
C ASP A 210 4.37 -15.34 7.25
N PHE A 211 4.66 -14.30 6.45
CA PHE A 211 3.87 -13.06 6.37
C PHE A 211 2.53 -13.28 5.67
N PHE A 212 2.49 -14.12 4.64
CA PHE A 212 1.27 -14.47 3.89
C PHE A 212 0.56 -15.69 4.47
N ARG A 213 1.21 -16.49 5.34
CA ARG A 213 0.59 -17.68 5.96
C ARG A 213 -0.68 -17.39 6.76
N VAL A 214 -0.80 -16.20 7.36
CA VAL A 214 -2.02 -15.74 8.07
C VAL A 214 -2.88 -14.82 7.17
N TRP A 215 -2.45 -14.57 5.94
CA TRP A 215 -3.27 -13.88 4.94
C TRP A 215 -4.44 -14.75 4.48
N HIS A 216 -5.48 -14.10 3.99
CA HIS A 216 -6.82 -14.69 3.85
C HIS A 216 -7.52 -14.33 2.53
N GLY A 217 -6.94 -13.46 1.70
CA GLY A 217 -7.23 -13.34 0.28
C GLY A 217 -6.21 -14.13 -0.55
N GLU A 218 -6.29 -14.03 -1.88
CA GLU A 218 -5.39 -14.79 -2.75
C GLU A 218 -4.04 -14.06 -2.91
N VAL A 219 -2.93 -14.76 -2.69
CA VAL A 219 -1.58 -14.16 -2.83
C VAL A 219 -1.29 -13.75 -4.28
N SER A 220 -1.92 -14.42 -5.25
CA SER A 220 -1.92 -14.11 -6.68
C SER A 220 -2.51 -12.73 -7.04
N GLU A 221 -3.34 -12.13 -6.18
CA GLU A 221 -3.84 -10.76 -6.35
C GLU A 221 -2.79 -9.69 -5.98
N ILE A 222 -1.71 -10.12 -5.31
CA ILE A 222 -0.66 -9.27 -4.75
C ILE A 222 0.65 -9.46 -5.52
N LEU A 223 1.06 -10.72 -5.69
CA LEU A 223 2.33 -11.16 -6.25
C LEU A 223 2.09 -12.05 -7.48
N SER A 224 3.04 -12.02 -8.42
CA SER A 224 3.13 -13.01 -9.50
C SER A 224 3.75 -14.34 -9.05
N LEU A 225 4.40 -14.37 -7.88
CA LEU A 225 4.97 -15.58 -7.27
C LEU A 225 3.85 -16.43 -6.62
N PRO A 226 3.60 -17.69 -7.07
CA PRO A 226 2.45 -18.46 -6.58
C PRO A 226 2.52 -18.90 -5.10
N ASP A 227 3.74 -19.06 -4.56
CA ASP A 227 3.96 -19.50 -3.17
C ASP A 227 5.22 -18.81 -2.60
N PRO A 228 5.08 -17.68 -1.87
CA PRO A 228 6.22 -16.98 -1.30
C PRO A 228 6.83 -17.69 -0.09
N GLU A 229 6.09 -18.57 0.57
CA GLU A 229 6.47 -19.18 1.86
C GLU A 229 7.32 -20.45 1.69
N HIS A 230 7.24 -21.14 0.55
CA HIS A 230 8.02 -22.36 0.29
C HIS A 230 9.05 -22.23 -0.84
N ILE A 231 8.96 -21.20 -1.69
CA ILE A 231 9.88 -21.01 -2.82
C ILE A 231 11.11 -20.19 -2.40
N GLN A 232 12.29 -20.85 -2.40
CA GLN A 232 13.59 -20.25 -2.10
C GLN A 232 14.01 -19.19 -3.15
N PRO A 233 14.80 -18.15 -2.79
CA PRO A 233 15.11 -17.01 -3.66
C PRO A 233 15.64 -17.38 -5.07
N GLU A 234 16.57 -18.33 -5.17
CA GLU A 234 17.12 -18.80 -6.45
C GLU A 234 16.03 -19.44 -7.34
N GLN A 235 15.08 -20.15 -6.73
CA GLN A 235 13.95 -20.75 -7.44
C GLN A 235 12.91 -19.70 -7.85
N ARG A 236 12.71 -18.62 -7.05
CA ARG A 236 11.87 -17.47 -7.46
C ARG A 236 12.40 -16.85 -8.75
N ARG A 237 13.73 -16.68 -8.85
CA ARG A 237 14.39 -16.15 -10.06
C ARG A 237 14.19 -17.03 -11.30
N ILE A 238 14.38 -18.34 -11.15
CA ILE A 238 14.19 -19.31 -12.25
C ILE A 238 12.72 -19.29 -12.73
N LEU A 239 11.76 -19.23 -11.80
CA LEU A 239 10.33 -19.16 -12.14
C LEU A 239 9.97 -17.81 -12.78
N ARG A 240 10.50 -16.69 -12.26
CA ARG A 240 10.31 -15.35 -12.86
C ARG A 240 10.82 -15.31 -14.29
N GLU A 241 12.03 -15.80 -14.54
CA GLU A 241 12.65 -15.73 -15.86
C GLU A 241 11.97 -16.68 -16.86
N SER A 242 11.46 -17.83 -16.40
CA SER A 242 10.60 -18.71 -17.19
C SER A 242 9.21 -18.11 -17.47
N ALA A 243 8.65 -17.32 -16.55
CA ALA A 243 7.37 -16.64 -16.75
C ALA A 243 7.51 -15.44 -17.70
N GLU A 244 8.60 -14.67 -17.59
CA GLU A 244 8.96 -13.63 -18.57
C GLU A 244 9.10 -14.21 -19.98
N GLU A 245 9.73 -15.38 -20.13
CA GLU A 245 9.87 -16.06 -21.44
C GLU A 245 8.53 -16.51 -22.05
N GLN A 246 7.58 -16.91 -21.20
CA GLN A 246 6.27 -17.41 -21.65
C GLN A 246 5.25 -16.28 -21.89
N MET A 247 5.44 -15.13 -21.26
CA MET A 247 4.56 -13.96 -21.36
C MET A 247 5.00 -12.95 -22.42
N PHE A 248 6.23 -13.06 -22.94
CA PHE A 248 6.72 -12.18 -24.01
C PHE A 248 6.02 -12.48 -25.34
N ASP A 249 5.17 -11.55 -25.75
CA ASP A 249 4.38 -11.60 -26.97
C ASP A 249 5.08 -10.83 -28.09
N ILE A 250 5.59 -11.58 -29.07
CA ILE A 250 6.32 -11.05 -30.24
C ILE A 250 5.41 -10.21 -31.13
N GLU A 251 4.16 -10.64 -31.36
CA GLU A 251 3.21 -9.93 -32.23
C GLU A 251 2.84 -8.59 -31.59
N ARG A 252 2.58 -8.60 -30.28
CA ARG A 252 2.29 -7.37 -29.54
C ARG A 252 3.51 -6.43 -29.44
N TYR A 253 4.73 -6.96 -29.25
CA TYR A 253 5.94 -6.14 -29.27
C TYR A 253 6.14 -5.46 -30.64
N LEU A 254 5.98 -6.21 -31.73
CA LEU A 254 6.13 -5.68 -33.09
C LEU A 254 5.03 -4.66 -33.43
N MET A 255 3.80 -4.84 -32.94
CA MET A 255 2.73 -3.86 -33.10
C MET A 255 3.03 -2.55 -32.34
N ASP A 256 3.52 -2.61 -31.10
CA ASP A 256 3.88 -1.41 -30.32
C ASP A 256 5.13 -0.70 -30.90
N PHE A 257 6.01 -1.43 -31.59
CA PHE A 257 7.16 -0.89 -32.33
C PHE A 257 6.76 -0.27 -33.68
N ALA A 258 5.90 -0.94 -34.47
CA ALA A 258 5.43 -0.44 -35.76
C ALA A 258 4.70 0.91 -35.62
N ASN A 259 3.79 0.99 -34.65
CA ASN A 259 2.99 2.19 -34.38
C ASN A 259 3.73 3.24 -33.53
N GLN A 260 5.04 3.09 -33.27
CA GLN A 260 5.82 4.01 -32.41
C GLN A 260 5.81 5.47 -32.92
N GLY A 261 5.54 5.70 -34.22
CA GLY A 261 5.41 7.04 -34.80
C GLY A 261 4.01 7.67 -34.71
N ASP A 262 2.96 6.88 -34.48
CA ASP A 262 1.55 7.32 -34.48
C ASP A 262 0.86 7.15 -33.12
N ASP A 263 1.48 6.45 -32.17
CA ASP A 263 0.96 6.27 -30.81
C ASP A 263 1.11 7.54 -29.97
N MET A 264 0.04 8.34 -29.96
CA MET A 264 -0.14 9.53 -29.12
C MET A 264 0.17 9.27 -27.63
N TYR A 265 -0.07 8.08 -27.08
CA TYR A 265 0.22 7.79 -25.67
C TYR A 265 1.73 7.64 -25.44
N PHE A 266 2.45 7.00 -26.38
CA PHE A 266 3.91 6.96 -26.37
C PHE A 266 4.52 8.36 -26.56
N GLU A 267 4.03 9.17 -27.50
CA GLU A 267 4.48 10.55 -27.69
C GLU A 267 4.32 11.39 -26.40
N LEU A 268 3.13 11.35 -25.80
CA LEU A 268 2.85 12.05 -24.54
C LEU A 268 3.74 11.56 -23.40
N ALA A 269 3.92 10.25 -23.26
CA ALA A 269 4.79 9.68 -22.24
C ALA A 269 6.26 10.12 -22.45
N MET A 270 6.74 10.16 -23.70
CA MET A 270 8.09 10.59 -24.08
C MET A 270 8.32 12.10 -23.90
N ALA A 271 7.30 12.93 -24.14
CA ALA A 271 7.37 14.38 -24.00
C ALA A 271 7.19 14.87 -22.55
N TYR A 272 6.52 14.10 -21.68
CA TYR A 272 6.22 14.49 -20.30
C TYR A 272 7.48 14.77 -19.47
N GLU A 273 7.55 15.94 -18.81
CA GLU A 273 8.62 16.30 -17.86
C GLU A 273 8.23 15.95 -16.40
N PRO A 274 8.90 14.97 -15.76
CA PRO A 274 8.55 14.56 -14.39
C PRO A 274 8.87 15.60 -13.32
N PHE A 275 8.22 15.50 -12.16
CA PHE A 275 8.39 16.48 -11.08
C PHE A 275 9.84 16.61 -10.56
N TRP A 276 10.71 15.61 -10.75
CA TRP A 276 12.10 15.66 -10.29
C TRP A 276 13.00 16.58 -11.14
N THR A 277 12.66 16.87 -12.41
CA THR A 277 13.43 17.80 -13.27
C THR A 277 13.60 19.18 -12.61
N LYS A 278 12.60 19.57 -11.82
CA LYS A 278 12.49 20.84 -11.06
C LYS A 278 13.56 20.99 -9.96
N TYR A 279 14.29 19.93 -9.60
CA TYR A 279 15.41 19.98 -8.68
C TYR A 279 16.74 19.82 -9.43
N PRO A 280 17.78 20.61 -9.10
CA PRO A 280 19.07 20.49 -9.77
C PRO A 280 19.75 19.17 -9.42
N VAL A 281 20.46 18.60 -10.40
CA VAL A 281 21.43 17.53 -10.18
C VAL A 281 22.44 17.99 -9.13
N LEU A 282 22.71 17.14 -8.13
CA LEU A 282 23.63 17.49 -7.06
C LEU A 282 25.08 17.45 -7.59
N PRO A 283 25.93 18.45 -7.29
CA PRO A 283 27.31 18.44 -7.73
C PRO A 283 28.08 17.27 -7.10
N PRO A 284 29.07 16.68 -7.82
CA PRO A 284 29.93 15.62 -7.29
C PRO A 284 30.62 15.97 -5.97
N ALA A 285 30.84 14.93 -5.14
CA ALA A 285 31.38 15.02 -3.78
C ALA A 285 32.65 15.89 -3.64
N ASP A 286 33.57 15.86 -4.61
CA ASP A 286 34.83 16.60 -4.52
C ASP A 286 34.62 18.11 -4.75
N ILE A 287 33.71 18.47 -5.65
CA ILE A 287 33.31 19.87 -5.86
C ILE A 287 32.52 20.38 -4.64
N ARG A 288 31.68 19.54 -4.01
CA ARG A 288 30.99 19.87 -2.74
C ARG A 288 31.98 20.31 -1.65
N LYS A 289 33.05 19.54 -1.42
CA LYS A 289 34.08 19.87 -0.41
C LYS A 289 34.70 21.24 -0.66
N THR A 290 35.15 21.49 -1.89
CA THR A 290 35.74 22.79 -2.27
C THR A 290 34.73 23.95 -2.14
N ILE A 291 33.46 23.76 -2.51
CA ILE A 291 32.42 24.79 -2.32
C ILE A 291 32.19 25.09 -0.82
N THR A 292 32.16 24.07 0.02
CA THR A 292 32.00 24.23 1.47
C THR A 292 33.21 24.94 2.10
N GLU A 293 34.43 24.56 1.73
CA GLU A 293 35.66 25.24 2.17
C GLU A 293 35.68 26.71 1.72
N VAL A 294 35.35 26.99 0.45
CA VAL A 294 35.27 28.36 -0.08
C VAL A 294 34.18 29.19 0.61
N LYS A 295 33.06 28.59 1.05
CA LYS A 295 32.08 29.27 1.92
C LYS A 295 32.64 29.54 3.32
N MET A 296 33.35 28.60 3.93
CA MET A 296 33.91 28.77 5.29
C MET A 296 35.08 29.75 5.34
N THR A 297 35.82 29.96 4.25
CA THR A 297 36.95 30.91 4.18
C THR A 297 36.56 32.40 4.11
N LYS A 298 35.28 32.75 4.26
CA LYS A 298 34.82 34.15 4.41
C LYS A 298 34.39 34.45 5.86
N PRO A 299 35.30 34.82 6.77
CA PRO A 299 34.94 35.31 8.09
C PRO A 299 34.27 36.69 7.98
N LEU A 300 33.02 36.80 8.44
CA LEU A 300 32.31 38.09 8.52
C LEU A 300 32.74 38.86 9.78
N ILE A 301 33.99 39.33 9.80
CA ILE A 301 34.50 40.23 10.83
C ILE A 301 34.38 41.66 10.29
N VAL A 302 33.47 42.44 10.89
CA VAL A 302 33.41 43.90 10.71
C VAL A 302 34.15 44.51 11.89
N GLU A 303 35.39 44.93 11.66
CA GLU A 303 36.09 45.79 12.61
C GLU A 303 35.45 47.19 12.58
N VAL A 304 35.30 47.81 13.74
CA VAL A 304 34.69 49.13 13.89
C VAL A 304 35.73 50.07 14.51
N ASP A 305 36.16 51.07 13.75
CA ASP A 305 37.12 52.08 14.22
C ASP A 305 36.56 52.86 15.43
N PRO A 306 37.33 52.99 16.53
CA PRO A 306 36.85 53.66 17.74
C PRO A 306 37.30 55.13 17.81
N ASP A 307 36.46 56.08 17.38
CA ASP A 307 36.75 57.51 17.61
C ASP A 307 35.54 58.38 18.04
N VAL A 308 35.67 58.94 19.24
CA VAL A 308 35.10 60.19 19.79
C VAL A 308 33.58 60.48 19.74
N ASN A 309 32.95 60.30 20.91
CA ASN A 309 31.98 61.18 21.59
C ASN A 309 31.14 62.21 20.78
N CYS A 310 29.82 62.14 20.98
CA CYS A 310 29.12 63.28 21.59
C CYS A 310 28.03 62.83 22.59
N VAL A 311 27.61 63.76 23.45
CA VAL A 311 26.55 63.64 24.48
C VAL A 311 25.41 64.56 23.97
N SER A 312 24.09 64.34 24.18
CA SER A 312 23.39 64.05 25.43
C SER A 312 21.91 63.64 25.21
N ASP A 313 21.23 63.32 26.32
CA ASP A 313 19.83 63.66 26.64
C ASP A 313 18.63 62.99 25.92
N SER A 314 17.94 62.16 26.74
CA SER A 314 16.53 62.37 27.15
C SER A 314 15.34 61.76 26.39
N ILE A 315 14.67 60.86 27.14
CA ILE A 315 13.20 60.78 27.36
C ILE A 315 12.31 60.11 26.28
N LYS A 316 11.74 58.96 26.70
CA LYS A 316 10.39 58.38 26.44
C LYS A 316 9.67 58.68 25.11
N ILE A 317 9.09 57.63 24.51
CA ILE A 317 7.62 57.38 24.45
C ILE A 317 7.34 55.97 23.87
N MET A 318 6.20 55.37 24.22
CA MET A 318 5.64 54.17 23.56
C MET A 318 4.49 54.59 22.64
N SER A 319 4.45 54.06 21.41
CA SER A 319 3.21 53.86 20.66
C SER A 319 3.42 52.80 19.56
N LEU A 320 2.35 52.08 19.23
CA LEU A 320 2.20 51.48 17.90
C LEU A 320 1.91 52.62 16.90
N ASP A 321 2.30 52.48 15.64
CA ASP A 321 1.32 52.20 14.57
C ASP A 321 1.99 51.65 13.29
N THR A 322 1.19 51.43 12.26
CA THR A 322 1.43 50.47 11.16
C THR A 322 1.71 51.16 9.83
N THR A 323 2.90 50.93 9.24
CA THR A 323 3.11 51.14 7.79
C THR A 323 4.13 50.15 7.22
N ALA A 324 3.95 49.77 5.96
CA ALA A 324 4.75 48.74 5.31
C ALA A 324 6.12 49.23 4.80
N LEU A 325 7.16 48.44 5.08
CA LEU A 325 8.39 48.36 4.30
C LEU A 325 8.80 46.88 4.20
N GLN A 326 9.01 46.38 2.99
CA GLN A 326 9.54 45.03 2.78
C GLN A 326 11.01 44.97 3.20
N PRO A 327 11.47 43.88 3.85
CA PRO A 327 12.89 43.56 3.88
C PRO A 327 13.42 43.44 2.44
N PRO A 328 14.64 43.91 2.14
CA PRO A 328 15.22 43.76 0.81
C PRO A 328 15.43 42.26 0.48
N PRO A 329 15.36 41.87 -0.80
CA PRO A 329 15.54 40.47 -1.19
C PRO A 329 16.96 40.00 -0.84
N ALA A 330 17.04 39.03 0.06
CA ALA A 330 18.28 38.29 0.30
C ALA A 330 18.68 37.55 -1.00
N PRO A 331 19.99 37.43 -1.31
CA PRO A 331 20.43 36.66 -2.48
C PRO A 331 19.95 35.22 -2.37
N SER A 332 19.44 34.69 -3.49
CA SER A 332 18.68 33.43 -3.57
C SER A 332 19.29 32.29 -2.76
N SER A 333 18.55 31.84 -1.75
CA SER A 333 18.91 30.67 -0.94
C SER A 333 18.89 29.39 -1.78
N GLU A 334 19.65 28.39 -1.33
CA GLU A 334 19.80 27.09 -1.99
C GLU A 334 18.44 26.39 -2.17
N SER A 335 18.27 25.70 -3.30
CA SER A 335 17.05 24.99 -3.70
C SER A 335 16.83 23.69 -2.91
N SER A 336 16.77 23.81 -1.58
CA SER A 336 16.48 22.70 -0.68
C SER A 336 15.09 22.14 -0.96
N VAL A 337 14.99 20.82 -1.14
CA VAL A 337 13.73 20.12 -1.40
C VAL A 337 12.84 20.22 -0.16
N THR A 338 11.83 21.09 -0.18
CA THR A 338 10.84 21.23 0.89
C THR A 338 9.73 20.19 0.75
N PHE A 339 9.31 19.58 1.86
CA PHE A 339 8.20 18.61 1.92
C PHE A 339 6.88 19.32 2.22
N THR A 340 5.82 18.93 1.52
CA THR A 340 4.43 19.38 1.79
C THR A 340 3.95 18.84 3.13
N ASP A 341 2.96 19.49 3.74
CA ASP A 341 2.45 19.13 5.06
C ASP A 341 1.96 17.67 5.13
N ALA A 342 1.33 17.17 4.07
CA ALA A 342 0.91 15.77 3.96
C ALA A 342 2.07 14.78 3.77
N GLU A 343 3.22 15.21 3.21
CA GLU A 343 4.44 14.38 3.18
C GLU A 343 5.10 14.38 4.57
N GLN A 344 5.11 15.50 5.27
CA GLN A 344 5.59 15.60 6.64
C GLN A 344 4.74 14.74 7.59
N GLU A 345 3.41 14.73 7.44
CA GLU A 345 2.53 13.84 8.19
C GLU A 345 2.84 12.36 7.93
N LEU A 346 3.02 11.96 6.66
CA LEU A 346 3.39 10.59 6.32
C LEU A 346 4.77 10.21 6.90
N LEU A 347 5.75 11.11 6.84
CA LEU A 347 7.06 10.93 7.48
C LEU A 347 6.97 10.75 9.00
N LEU A 348 6.01 11.41 9.67
CA LEU A 348 5.75 11.24 11.10
C LEU A 348 5.07 9.90 11.46
N ARG A 349 4.39 9.26 10.50
CA ARG A 349 3.78 7.92 10.66
C ARG A 349 4.77 6.76 10.46
N LEU A 350 5.91 6.99 9.79
CA LEU A 350 6.92 5.96 9.53
C LEU A 350 7.53 5.37 10.82
N PRO A 351 7.87 4.08 10.85
CA PRO A 351 8.44 3.45 12.03
C PRO A 351 9.89 3.94 12.28
N ARG A 352 10.23 4.16 13.55
CA ARG A 352 11.59 4.57 13.95
C ARG A 352 12.51 3.35 14.04
N LYS A 353 12.92 2.83 12.87
CA LYS A 353 13.92 1.77 12.70
C LYS A 353 15.28 2.38 12.32
N GLU A 354 16.37 1.77 12.78
CA GLU A 354 17.72 1.99 12.23
C GLU A 354 18.17 0.72 11.50
N PHE A 355 18.72 0.87 10.29
CA PHE A 355 19.15 -0.26 9.46
C PHE A 355 20.66 -0.33 9.37
N LEU A 356 21.25 -1.39 9.93
CA LEU A 356 22.69 -1.61 9.96
C LEU A 356 23.17 -2.31 8.67
N LEU A 357 23.18 -1.53 7.57
CA LEU A 357 23.61 -1.98 6.24
C LEU A 357 24.94 -1.29 5.86
N PRO A 358 26.11 -1.94 6.02
CA PRO A 358 27.40 -1.34 5.72
C PRO A 358 27.64 -1.10 4.22
N GLU A 359 28.24 0.03 3.85
CA GLU A 359 28.53 0.31 2.43
C GLU A 359 29.37 -0.81 1.78
N GLY A 360 28.83 -1.40 0.72
CA GLY A 360 29.45 -2.46 -0.08
C GLY A 360 29.11 -3.89 0.33
N SER A 361 28.34 -4.09 1.40
CA SER A 361 27.90 -5.42 1.83
C SER A 361 26.95 -6.07 0.79
N PRO A 362 26.83 -7.42 0.74
CA PRO A 362 25.90 -8.07 -0.18
C PRO A 362 24.43 -7.72 0.14
N GLU A 363 24.11 -7.51 1.41
CA GLU A 363 22.79 -7.08 1.89
C GLU A 363 22.45 -5.66 1.39
N GLU A 364 23.38 -4.71 1.54
CA GLU A 364 23.20 -3.35 1.06
C GLU A 364 23.10 -3.30 -0.48
N LYS A 365 23.83 -4.16 -1.20
CA LYS A 365 23.68 -4.31 -2.67
C LYS A 365 22.31 -4.85 -3.08
N LEU A 366 21.77 -5.82 -2.34
CA LEU A 366 20.43 -6.38 -2.59
C LEU A 366 19.35 -5.29 -2.43
N VAL A 367 19.43 -4.52 -1.34
CA VAL A 367 18.55 -3.39 -1.05
C VAL A 367 18.73 -2.25 -2.07
N VAL A 368 19.96 -1.94 -2.51
CA VAL A 368 20.21 -0.96 -3.57
C VAL A 368 19.60 -1.40 -4.90
N GLY A 369 19.74 -2.67 -5.29
CA GLY A 369 19.14 -3.18 -6.53
C GLY A 369 17.62 -3.13 -6.53
N GLY A 370 17.00 -3.51 -5.40
CA GLY A 370 15.55 -3.39 -5.22
C GLY A 370 15.06 -1.94 -5.20
N LEU A 371 15.81 -1.00 -4.60
CA LEU A 371 15.51 0.43 -4.74
C LEU A 371 15.55 0.88 -6.21
N VAL A 372 16.54 0.44 -6.99
CA VAL A 372 16.66 0.80 -8.41
C VAL A 372 15.51 0.23 -9.23
N ASP A 373 15.13 -1.04 -9.05
CA ASP A 373 14.02 -1.63 -9.82
C ASP A 373 12.65 -1.00 -9.47
N ILE A 374 12.43 -0.63 -8.21
CA ILE A 374 11.25 0.11 -7.75
C ILE A 374 11.22 1.52 -8.34
N LEU A 375 12.36 2.22 -8.40
CA LEU A 375 12.46 3.55 -9.01
C LEU A 375 12.28 3.51 -10.53
N ILE A 376 12.67 2.43 -11.21
CA ILE A 376 12.41 2.24 -12.64
C ILE A 376 10.91 2.00 -12.90
N GLY A 377 10.26 1.16 -12.08
CA GLY A 377 8.81 0.97 -12.15
C GLY A 377 8.04 2.27 -11.86
N PHE A 378 8.44 3.02 -10.84
CA PHE A 378 7.87 4.34 -10.54
C PHE A 378 8.11 5.36 -11.67
N ALA A 379 9.29 5.36 -12.30
CA ALA A 379 9.55 6.22 -13.46
C ALA A 379 8.65 5.84 -14.65
N TYR A 380 8.48 4.54 -14.95
CA TYR A 380 7.54 4.10 -15.99
C TYR A 380 6.10 4.56 -15.70
N GLU A 381 5.63 4.39 -14.46
CA GLU A 381 4.28 4.84 -14.06
C GLU A 381 4.13 6.35 -14.24
N GLN A 382 5.01 7.17 -13.65
CA GLN A 382 4.91 8.63 -13.72
C GLN A 382 5.02 9.18 -15.16
N LEU A 383 5.76 8.50 -16.05
CA LEU A 383 5.81 8.86 -17.47
C LEU A 383 4.52 8.51 -18.20
N THR A 384 3.95 7.32 -17.95
CA THR A 384 2.75 6.85 -18.68
C THR A 384 1.44 7.41 -18.14
N THR A 385 1.37 7.75 -16.84
CA THR A 385 0.21 8.43 -16.22
C THR A 385 0.35 9.96 -16.21
N GLN A 386 1.46 10.51 -16.72
CA GLN A 386 1.80 11.94 -16.62
C GLN A 386 1.73 12.48 -15.17
N GLY A 387 1.94 11.58 -14.19
CA GLY A 387 1.90 11.87 -12.76
C GLY A 387 0.52 11.81 -12.09
N ASP A 388 -0.56 11.50 -12.82
CA ASP A 388 -1.91 11.33 -12.25
C ASP A 388 -2.25 9.84 -12.07
N SER A 389 -1.83 9.28 -10.94
CA SER A 389 -1.86 7.84 -10.68
C SER A 389 -3.27 7.27 -10.48
N GLY A 390 -3.68 6.37 -11.37
CA GLY A 390 -4.95 5.64 -11.34
C GLY A 390 -4.89 4.30 -10.58
N VAL A 391 -5.91 3.46 -10.77
CA VAL A 391 -6.02 2.14 -10.11
C VAL A 391 -4.89 1.18 -10.53
N GLU A 392 -4.56 1.16 -11.82
CA GLU A 392 -3.50 0.32 -12.39
C GLU A 392 -2.07 0.78 -12.04
N SER A 393 -1.89 1.96 -11.44
CA SER A 393 -0.54 2.47 -11.10
C SER A 393 0.18 1.55 -10.11
N THR A 394 -0.53 0.93 -9.16
CA THR A 394 0.11 -0.01 -8.22
C THR A 394 0.54 -1.29 -8.93
N TRP A 395 -0.33 -1.86 -9.77
CA TRP A 395 -0.02 -3.04 -10.56
C TRP A 395 1.13 -2.77 -11.53
N THR A 396 1.15 -1.61 -12.18
CA THR A 396 2.19 -1.19 -13.13
C THR A 396 3.57 -1.10 -12.48
N VAL A 397 3.69 -0.45 -11.32
CA VAL A 397 4.99 -0.39 -10.60
C VAL A 397 5.37 -1.77 -10.07
N SER A 398 4.41 -2.54 -9.55
CA SER A 398 4.62 -3.90 -9.04
C SER A 398 5.13 -4.84 -10.14
N ILE A 399 4.50 -4.86 -11.31
CA ILE A 399 4.83 -5.80 -12.38
C ILE A 399 6.14 -5.43 -13.09
N VAL A 400 6.52 -4.14 -13.17
CA VAL A 400 7.84 -3.74 -13.69
C VAL A 400 8.97 -4.13 -12.72
N SER A 401 8.73 -4.06 -11.40
CA SER A 401 9.70 -4.40 -10.35
C SER A 401 9.75 -5.92 -10.05
N PRO A 402 10.89 -6.62 -10.26
CA PRO A 402 11.09 -7.99 -9.77
C PRO A 402 11.02 -8.10 -8.24
N THR A 403 11.46 -7.07 -7.52
CA THR A 403 11.39 -7.00 -6.06
C THR A 403 9.93 -7.03 -5.56
N LEU A 404 9.03 -6.27 -6.18
CA LEU A 404 7.64 -6.18 -5.73
C LEU A 404 6.78 -7.35 -6.20
N SER A 405 6.85 -7.74 -7.47
CA SER A 405 5.96 -8.80 -8.02
C SER A 405 6.45 -10.23 -7.77
N TRP A 406 7.77 -10.46 -7.62
CA TRP A 406 8.36 -11.80 -7.54
C TRP A 406 9.21 -12.05 -6.29
N LEU A 407 9.39 -11.05 -5.41
CA LEU A 407 10.27 -11.12 -4.23
C LEU A 407 11.72 -11.52 -4.60
N ASP A 408 12.17 -11.09 -5.79
CA ASP A 408 13.48 -11.39 -6.40
C ASP A 408 14.27 -10.09 -6.64
N SER A 409 14.78 -9.48 -5.56
CA SER A 409 15.75 -8.38 -5.67
C SER A 409 17.10 -8.91 -6.19
N ASN A 410 17.80 -8.13 -7.00
CA ASN A 410 19.09 -8.51 -7.58
C ASN A 410 20.24 -7.63 -7.07
N THR A 411 21.42 -8.21 -6.85
CA THR A 411 22.60 -7.51 -6.33
C THR A 411 23.47 -6.86 -7.41
N ASP A 412 23.25 -7.22 -8.69
CA ASP A 412 23.91 -6.64 -9.85
C ASP A 412 22.98 -5.70 -10.61
N LEU A 413 23.41 -4.44 -10.80
CA LEU A 413 22.65 -3.43 -11.52
C LEU A 413 22.53 -3.73 -13.02
N ARG A 414 23.44 -4.49 -13.64
CA ARG A 414 23.26 -4.94 -15.02
C ARG A 414 22.10 -5.93 -15.14
N ALA A 415 21.99 -6.85 -14.19
CA ALA A 415 20.89 -7.79 -14.13
C ALA A 415 19.55 -7.09 -13.80
N VAL A 416 19.56 -6.05 -12.94
CA VAL A 416 18.40 -5.16 -12.76
C VAL A 416 17.98 -4.53 -14.09
N VAL A 417 18.90 -3.85 -14.80
CA VAL A 417 18.64 -3.25 -16.13
C VAL A 417 18.03 -4.27 -17.10
N ARG A 418 18.63 -5.46 -17.25
CA ARG A 418 18.09 -6.53 -18.12
C ARG A 418 16.66 -6.91 -17.71
N SER A 419 16.42 -7.18 -16.42
CA SER A 419 15.10 -7.61 -15.95
C SER A 419 14.04 -6.52 -16.12
N THR A 420 14.31 -5.27 -15.75
CA THR A 420 13.34 -4.19 -15.88
C THR A 420 13.01 -3.86 -17.33
N VAL A 421 13.98 -3.91 -18.26
CA VAL A 421 13.70 -3.75 -19.70
C VAL A 421 12.80 -4.88 -20.20
N ARG A 422 13.16 -6.14 -19.94
CA ARG A 422 12.34 -7.31 -20.34
C ARG A 422 10.89 -7.17 -19.86
N ARG A 423 10.70 -6.76 -18.61
CA ARG A 423 9.37 -6.62 -17.99
C ARG A 423 8.58 -5.45 -18.58
N MET A 424 9.22 -4.29 -18.82
CA MET A 424 8.56 -3.14 -19.47
C MET A 424 8.11 -3.45 -20.90
N ILE A 425 8.84 -4.28 -21.66
CA ILE A 425 8.43 -4.70 -23.02
C ILE A 425 7.54 -5.96 -23.03
N THR A 426 7.09 -6.46 -21.87
CA THR A 426 6.28 -7.69 -21.73
C THR A 426 4.91 -7.46 -21.11
N PHE A 427 4.83 -6.75 -19.97
CA PHE A 427 3.60 -6.70 -19.18
C PHE A 427 2.76 -5.42 -19.37
N PRO A 428 3.32 -4.19 -19.28
CA PRO A 428 2.55 -2.95 -19.31
C PRO A 428 1.81 -2.67 -20.63
N PHE A 429 1.08 -1.55 -20.65
CA PHE A 429 0.29 -1.08 -21.79
C PHE A 429 1.14 -0.61 -22.98
N LEU A 430 2.28 0.05 -22.75
CA LEU A 430 3.20 0.53 -23.79
C LEU A 430 4.50 -0.26 -23.73
N ARG A 431 4.74 -1.14 -24.72
CA ARG A 431 5.84 -2.11 -24.68
C ARG A 431 7.09 -1.70 -25.48
N GLN A 432 7.26 -0.40 -25.75
CA GLN A 432 8.39 0.10 -26.54
C GLN A 432 9.73 0.09 -25.76
N TYR A 433 10.78 -0.37 -26.44
CA TYR A 433 12.16 -0.37 -25.91
C TYR A 433 12.67 1.03 -25.56
N ASP A 434 12.34 2.06 -26.35
CA ASP A 434 12.85 3.42 -26.12
C ASP A 434 12.24 4.08 -24.88
N LEU A 435 10.96 3.78 -24.58
CA LEU A 435 10.33 4.16 -23.32
C LEU A 435 11.04 3.47 -22.15
N ALA A 436 11.27 2.15 -22.22
CA ALA A 436 12.01 1.41 -21.20
C ALA A 436 13.42 1.97 -20.95
N MET A 437 14.16 2.30 -22.01
CA MET A 437 15.47 2.97 -21.92
C MET A 437 15.38 4.37 -21.32
N ARG A 438 14.29 5.11 -21.52
CA ARG A 438 14.05 6.40 -20.87
C ARG A 438 13.71 6.26 -19.39
N CYS A 439 12.83 5.33 -19.00
CA CYS A 439 12.50 5.07 -17.59
C CYS A 439 13.74 4.81 -16.73
N MET A 440 14.72 4.07 -17.26
CA MET A 440 15.99 3.81 -16.57
C MET A 440 16.88 5.05 -16.43
N ARG A 441 16.92 5.93 -17.45
CA ARG A 441 17.62 7.23 -17.36
C ARG A 441 16.97 8.11 -16.30
N GLU A 442 15.64 8.19 -16.28
CA GLU A 442 14.90 8.95 -15.28
C GLU A 442 15.12 8.43 -13.85
N ALA A 443 15.13 7.11 -13.63
CA ALA A 443 15.49 6.53 -12.33
C ALA A 443 16.91 6.94 -11.88
N SER A 444 17.87 6.99 -12.82
CA SER A 444 19.21 7.52 -12.56
C SER A 444 19.20 9.03 -12.24
N GLU A 445 18.38 9.82 -12.93
CA GLU A 445 18.19 11.25 -12.66
C GLU A 445 17.55 11.53 -11.28
N ILE A 446 16.63 10.68 -10.80
CA ILE A 446 16.11 10.73 -9.42
C ILE A 446 17.25 10.52 -8.41
N LEU A 447 18.10 9.51 -8.61
CA LEU A 447 19.23 9.20 -7.73
C LEU A 447 20.28 10.34 -7.71
N LYS A 448 20.59 10.95 -8.87
CA LYS A 448 21.51 12.11 -8.99
C LYS A 448 21.04 13.37 -8.25
N ARG A 449 19.74 13.47 -7.93
CA ARG A 449 19.14 14.54 -7.12
C ARG A 449 19.12 14.23 -5.62
N GLY A 450 19.64 13.07 -5.23
CA GLY A 450 19.93 12.69 -3.85
C GLY A 450 18.71 12.39 -3.00
N LYS A 451 18.95 12.10 -1.72
CA LYS A 451 18.02 11.33 -0.91
C LYS A 451 16.68 11.99 -0.65
N ARG A 452 16.59 13.33 -0.75
CA ARG A 452 15.32 14.06 -0.58
C ARG A 452 14.38 13.88 -1.78
N VAL A 453 14.92 13.73 -2.99
CA VAL A 453 14.11 13.48 -4.20
C VAL A 453 13.75 12.00 -4.31
N VAL A 454 14.69 11.10 -3.97
CA VAL A 454 14.39 9.65 -3.84
C VAL A 454 13.29 9.42 -2.79
N LEU A 455 13.40 10.05 -1.61
CA LEU A 455 12.38 9.95 -0.55
C LEU A 455 11.02 10.51 -1.01
N ARG A 456 10.99 11.62 -1.76
CA ARG A 456 9.74 12.13 -2.36
C ARG A 456 9.13 11.12 -3.32
N ALA A 457 9.92 10.51 -4.22
CA ALA A 457 9.44 9.46 -5.12
C ALA A 457 8.84 8.28 -4.35
N LEU A 458 9.53 7.79 -3.31
CA LEU A 458 9.05 6.69 -2.46
C LEU A 458 7.80 7.08 -1.64
N LEU A 459 7.66 8.33 -1.18
CA LEU A 459 6.45 8.82 -0.49
C LEU A 459 5.25 8.96 -1.44
N THR A 460 5.48 9.35 -2.69
CA THR A 460 4.44 9.32 -3.74
C THR A 460 4.02 7.88 -4.00
N LEU A 461 4.98 6.97 -4.25
CA LEU A 461 4.69 5.54 -4.47
C LEU A 461 3.97 4.91 -3.28
N TYR A 462 4.35 5.23 -2.04
CA TYR A 462 3.66 4.76 -0.84
C TYR A 462 2.16 5.09 -0.89
N ARG A 463 1.78 6.30 -1.34
CA ARG A 463 0.37 6.71 -1.48
C ARG A 463 -0.34 6.11 -2.69
N ILE A 464 0.38 5.66 -3.70
CA ILE A 464 -0.19 4.87 -4.81
C ILE A 464 -0.58 3.50 -4.25
N VAL A 465 0.39 2.82 -3.62
CA VAL A 465 0.24 1.48 -3.02
C VAL A 465 -0.79 1.48 -1.88
N GLU A 466 -0.85 2.52 -1.04
CA GLU A 466 -1.82 2.65 0.07
C GLU A 466 -3.29 2.72 -0.38
N LYS A 467 -3.54 3.09 -1.65
CA LYS A 467 -4.89 3.09 -2.25
C LYS A 467 -5.29 1.76 -2.89
N SER A 468 -4.36 0.82 -3.09
CA SER A 468 -4.68 -0.46 -3.72
C SER A 468 -5.45 -1.37 -2.78
N GLU A 469 -6.53 -1.97 -3.25
CA GLU A 469 -7.36 -2.87 -2.43
C GLU A 469 -6.64 -4.20 -2.12
N THR A 470 -5.77 -4.66 -3.03
CA THR A 470 -5.02 -5.94 -2.90
C THR A 470 -3.55 -5.71 -2.53
N GLN A 471 -2.86 -4.81 -3.24
CA GLN A 471 -1.40 -4.69 -3.19
C GLN A 471 -0.86 -3.79 -2.07
N TYR A 472 -1.71 -3.23 -1.20
CA TYR A 472 -1.28 -2.33 -0.11
C TYR A 472 -0.24 -2.95 0.84
N LEU A 473 -0.20 -4.28 0.97
CA LEU A 473 0.79 -5.01 1.79
C LEU A 473 2.24 -4.82 1.30
N LEU A 474 2.46 -4.42 0.04
CA LEU A 474 3.77 -4.06 -0.49
C LEU A 474 4.38 -2.84 0.23
N ASN A 475 3.55 -1.95 0.80
CA ASN A 475 4.06 -0.88 1.67
C ASN A 475 4.72 -1.45 2.93
N SER A 476 4.08 -2.41 3.60
CA SER A 476 4.61 -3.04 4.81
C SER A 476 5.83 -3.91 4.54
N LEU A 477 5.87 -4.63 3.41
CA LEU A 477 6.98 -5.50 3.02
C LEU A 477 8.20 -4.73 2.52
N TYR A 478 8.01 -3.63 1.78
CA TYR A 478 9.10 -2.91 1.09
C TYR A 478 9.06 -1.39 1.28
N ILE A 479 8.04 -0.71 0.76
CA ILE A 479 8.12 0.75 0.51
C ILE A 479 8.31 1.56 1.80
N GLN A 480 7.65 1.17 2.90
CA GLN A 480 7.78 1.83 4.21
C GLN A 480 9.22 1.75 4.74
N ASP A 481 9.86 0.58 4.64
CA ASP A 481 11.22 0.37 5.14
C ASP A 481 12.26 1.02 4.21
N TYR A 482 12.02 1.06 2.89
CA TYR A 482 12.79 1.91 1.96
C TYR A 482 12.69 3.41 2.31
N CYS A 483 11.48 3.92 2.60
CA CYS A 483 11.26 5.31 3.05
C CYS A 483 12.02 5.67 4.34
N VAL A 484 12.25 4.69 5.24
CA VAL A 484 13.05 4.89 6.45
C VAL A 484 14.54 4.78 6.15
N TRP A 485 14.98 3.72 5.46
CA TRP A 485 16.39 3.49 5.15
C TRP A 485 17.02 4.62 4.34
N ILE A 486 16.35 5.13 3.29
CA ILE A 486 16.89 6.17 2.40
C ILE A 486 17.28 7.46 3.15
N GLN A 487 16.68 7.72 4.32
CA GLN A 487 17.01 8.88 5.16
C GLN A 487 18.41 8.77 5.77
N SER A 488 18.89 7.55 6.04
CA SER A 488 20.24 7.28 6.58
C SER A 488 21.35 7.31 5.52
N VAL A 489 21.03 6.99 4.26
CA VAL A 489 21.97 6.95 3.13
C VAL A 489 22.60 8.33 2.86
N SER A 490 23.80 8.39 2.27
CA SER A 490 24.47 9.63 1.85
C SER A 490 24.13 9.96 0.38
N ASP A 491 24.06 11.26 0.02
CA ASP A 491 23.90 11.66 -1.39
C ASP A 491 25.06 11.13 -2.24
N GLU A 492 26.25 11.11 -1.67
CA GLU A 492 27.48 10.59 -2.27
C GLU A 492 27.41 9.08 -2.52
N ARG A 493 26.59 8.32 -1.78
CA ARG A 493 26.29 6.91 -2.09
C ARG A 493 25.35 6.80 -3.28
N LEU A 494 24.29 7.62 -3.32
CA LEU A 494 23.32 7.63 -4.42
C LEU A 494 23.96 8.07 -5.75
N GLN A 495 24.83 9.08 -5.73
CA GLN A 495 25.64 9.50 -6.90
C GLN A 495 26.55 8.37 -7.43
N ARG A 496 27.12 7.53 -6.54
CA ARG A 496 27.91 6.36 -6.94
C ARG A 496 27.03 5.29 -7.60
N VAL A 497 25.85 5.03 -7.05
CA VAL A 497 24.87 4.09 -7.63
C VAL A 497 24.39 4.58 -9.00
N SER A 498 24.03 5.86 -9.14
CA SER A 498 23.59 6.41 -10.43
C SER A 498 24.68 6.37 -11.50
N ALA A 499 25.93 6.65 -11.15
CA ALA A 499 27.05 6.55 -12.10
C ALA A 499 27.31 5.09 -12.56
N THR A 500 27.14 4.11 -11.66
CA THR A 500 27.20 2.68 -12.03
C THR A 500 26.01 2.29 -12.92
N LEU A 501 24.80 2.74 -12.58
CA LEU A 501 23.58 2.52 -13.35
C LEU A 501 23.68 3.14 -14.77
N ASP A 502 24.09 4.40 -14.89
CA ASP A 502 24.37 5.08 -16.17
C ASP A 502 25.35 4.26 -17.03
N THR A 503 26.40 3.71 -16.42
CA THR A 503 27.40 2.88 -17.12
C THR A 503 26.79 1.60 -17.69
N HIS A 504 25.88 0.95 -16.94
CA HIS A 504 25.17 -0.23 -17.44
C HIS A 504 24.11 0.12 -18.49
N ILE A 505 23.34 1.21 -18.32
CA ILE A 505 22.37 1.70 -19.31
C ILE A 505 23.07 2.04 -20.64
N ALA A 506 24.25 2.68 -20.59
CA ALA A 506 25.01 3.05 -21.77
C ALA A 506 25.71 1.85 -22.46
N ALA A 507 25.88 0.73 -21.76
CA ALA A 507 26.44 -0.50 -22.31
C ALA A 507 25.37 -1.48 -22.83
N PHE A 508 24.11 -1.34 -22.39
CA PHE A 508 23.03 -2.26 -22.69
C PHE A 508 22.49 -2.11 -24.13
N THR A 509 22.39 -3.23 -24.84
CA THR A 509 21.86 -3.33 -26.21
C THR A 509 20.59 -4.17 -26.27
N LYS A 510 19.81 -4.06 -27.36
CA LYS A 510 18.60 -4.88 -27.57
C LYS A 510 18.90 -6.38 -27.52
N SER A 511 20.04 -6.81 -28.04
CA SER A 511 20.60 -8.16 -27.88
C SER A 511 20.78 -8.64 -26.42
N GLU A 512 21.02 -7.76 -25.45
CA GLU A 512 21.11 -8.14 -24.01
C GLU A 512 19.76 -8.48 -23.37
N THR A 513 18.63 -8.34 -24.07
CA THR A 513 17.33 -8.89 -23.62
C THR A 513 17.25 -10.41 -23.72
N GLY A 514 17.97 -11.00 -24.68
CA GLY A 514 17.90 -12.43 -25.04
C GLY A 514 16.83 -12.80 -26.07
N TRP A 515 15.99 -11.86 -26.51
CA TRP A 515 14.87 -12.12 -27.44
C TRP A 515 15.12 -11.73 -28.89
N ALA A 516 16.39 -11.47 -29.26
CA ALA A 516 16.80 -11.11 -30.63
C ALA A 516 15.96 -9.98 -31.26
N LEU A 517 15.57 -8.96 -30.47
CA LEU A 517 14.66 -7.90 -30.92
C LEU A 517 15.14 -7.19 -32.20
N GLU A 518 16.45 -7.06 -32.39
CA GLU A 518 17.07 -6.48 -33.59
C GLU A 518 16.76 -7.29 -34.87
N GLU A 519 16.57 -8.61 -34.75
CA GLU A 519 16.17 -9.51 -35.85
C GLU A 519 14.65 -9.48 -36.06
N LEU A 520 13.87 -9.43 -34.98
CA LEU A 520 12.40 -9.31 -35.03
C LEU A 520 11.97 -7.99 -35.71
N GLU A 521 12.50 -6.86 -35.24
CA GLU A 521 12.24 -5.52 -35.79
C GLU A 521 12.62 -5.44 -37.27
N LYS A 522 13.73 -6.07 -37.65
CA LYS A 522 14.17 -6.14 -39.05
C LYS A 522 13.25 -6.98 -39.92
N SER A 523 12.66 -8.06 -39.38
CA SER A 523 11.73 -8.93 -40.12
C SER A 523 10.42 -8.24 -40.50
N LEU A 524 10.00 -7.20 -39.77
CA LEU A 524 8.84 -6.38 -40.09
C LEU A 524 9.07 -5.59 -41.40
N PHE A 525 10.19 -4.86 -41.49
CA PHE A 525 10.53 -4.09 -42.71
C PHE A 525 10.73 -5.00 -43.94
N GLU A 526 11.29 -6.20 -43.75
CA GLU A 526 11.43 -7.21 -44.81
C GLU A 526 10.10 -7.84 -45.26
N ALA A 527 9.00 -7.64 -44.51
CA ALA A 527 7.65 -8.00 -44.93
C ALA A 527 7.01 -6.86 -45.76
N ASP A 528 7.06 -5.62 -45.28
CA ASP A 528 6.54 -4.43 -45.98
C ASP A 528 7.14 -4.28 -47.40
N ASP A 529 8.47 -4.40 -47.54
CA ASP A 529 9.15 -4.33 -48.84
C ASP A 529 8.61 -5.40 -49.83
N ASN A 530 8.21 -6.57 -49.32
CA ASN A 530 7.81 -7.74 -50.10
C ASN A 530 6.32 -7.65 -50.51
N GLU A 531 5.45 -7.10 -49.66
CA GLU A 531 4.07 -6.75 -50.05
C GLU A 531 4.03 -5.54 -51.01
N GLY A 532 5.00 -4.63 -50.89
CA GLY A 532 5.26 -3.55 -51.84
C GLY A 532 5.60 -4.03 -53.26
N GLU A 533 6.43 -5.07 -53.40
CA GLU A 533 6.65 -5.68 -54.73
C GLU A 533 5.43 -6.46 -55.25
N ALA A 534 4.70 -7.16 -54.37
CA ALA A 534 3.57 -8.02 -54.74
C ALA A 534 2.35 -7.26 -55.32
N THR A 535 2.15 -6.00 -54.95
CA THR A 535 1.02 -5.18 -55.42
C THR A 535 1.25 -4.50 -56.78
N SER A 536 2.44 -4.63 -57.37
CA SER A 536 2.85 -3.92 -58.59
C SER A 536 2.19 -4.35 -59.92
N SER A 537 1.16 -5.22 -59.91
CA SER A 537 0.61 -5.80 -61.16
C SER A 537 -0.88 -6.18 -61.19
N SER A 538 -1.80 -5.21 -61.04
CA SER A 538 -3.03 -5.20 -61.86
C SER A 538 -3.71 -3.82 -61.94
N ASP A 539 -4.07 -3.46 -63.17
CA ASP A 539 -5.06 -2.47 -63.64
C ASP A 539 -5.35 -1.19 -62.82
N SER A 540 -4.88 -0.08 -63.39
CA SER A 540 -5.45 1.25 -63.20
C SER A 540 -6.85 1.37 -63.82
N GLU A 541 -7.81 1.88 -63.06
CA GLU A 541 -8.96 2.62 -63.61
C GLU A 541 -9.06 3.98 -62.91
N SER A 542 -9.33 5.03 -63.70
CA SER A 542 -9.35 6.42 -63.25
C SER A 542 -10.77 6.95 -63.14
N TYR A 543 -11.12 7.72 -62.08
CA TYR A 543 -12.19 8.73 -61.96
C TYR A 543 -12.22 9.23 -60.50
N ASP A 544 -12.61 10.44 -60.13
CA ASP A 544 -12.64 11.76 -60.81
C ASP A 544 -12.61 12.84 -59.70
N ASP A 545 -12.28 14.09 -60.01
CA ASP A 545 -12.10 15.16 -59.01
C ASP A 545 -13.43 15.81 -58.57
N SER A 546 -13.66 15.95 -57.26
CA SER A 546 -14.74 16.74 -56.65
C SER A 546 -14.53 16.91 -55.14
N GLU A 547 -14.17 18.13 -54.71
CA GLU A 547 -14.36 18.59 -53.33
C GLU A 547 -15.86 18.71 -53.00
N GLU A 548 -16.24 18.53 -51.72
CA GLU A 548 -17.14 19.45 -50.99
C GLU A 548 -16.98 19.24 -49.47
N GLU A 549 -16.90 20.34 -48.73
CA GLU A 549 -16.83 20.39 -47.26
C GLU A 549 -18.18 20.06 -46.62
N SER A 550 -18.21 19.30 -45.52
CA SER A 550 -19.45 19.04 -44.78
C SER A 550 -19.28 19.24 -43.28
N SER A 551 -19.50 20.48 -42.86
CA SER A 551 -19.54 20.88 -41.44
C SER A 551 -20.90 20.55 -40.81
N SER A 552 -20.87 19.95 -39.61
CA SER A 552 -22.04 19.79 -38.74
C SER A 552 -21.60 19.77 -37.28
N GLY A 553 -22.28 20.45 -36.35
CA GLY A 553 -23.37 21.42 -36.54
C GLY A 553 -23.88 21.94 -35.20
N GLU A 554 -24.15 23.25 -35.13
CA GLU A 554 -24.85 23.88 -34.00
C GLU A 554 -26.14 24.50 -34.53
N GLU A 555 -27.28 24.13 -33.94
CA GLU A 555 -28.59 24.71 -34.21
C GLU A 555 -29.26 25.07 -32.88
N SER A 556 -29.81 26.28 -32.78
CA SER A 556 -30.51 26.74 -31.58
C SER A 556 -31.62 27.71 -31.92
N SER A 557 -32.85 27.43 -31.46
CA SER A 557 -33.86 28.41 -31.04
C SER A 557 -35.19 27.73 -30.66
N ASP A 558 -35.92 28.38 -29.76
CA ASP A 558 -37.28 28.03 -29.33
C ASP A 558 -38.35 28.51 -30.35
N ASP A 559 -39.58 27.97 -30.28
CA ASP A 559 -40.76 28.74 -29.82
C ASP A 559 -41.95 27.80 -29.46
N SER A 560 -43.14 28.38 -29.20
CA SER A 560 -44.14 27.88 -28.23
C SER A 560 -45.59 27.81 -28.78
N SER A 561 -46.55 27.35 -27.93
CA SER A 561 -48.04 27.44 -28.07
C SER A 561 -48.70 26.48 -29.11
N SER A 562 -50.00 26.11 -29.10
CA SER A 562 -51.13 26.08 -28.11
C SER A 562 -52.40 25.55 -28.83
N ASP A 563 -53.38 24.78 -28.32
CA ASP A 563 -53.57 23.92 -27.12
C ASP A 563 -54.39 22.67 -27.61
N GLU A 564 -55.41 22.00 -27.03
CA GLU A 564 -56.27 22.06 -25.82
C GLU A 564 -56.98 20.67 -25.62
N GLU A 565 -57.97 20.53 -24.72
CA GLU A 565 -59.03 19.48 -24.65
C GLU A 565 -58.68 17.97 -24.43
N VAL A 566 -58.67 17.55 -23.15
CA VAL A 566 -59.54 16.52 -22.50
C VAL A 566 -59.96 15.23 -23.26
N ASP A 567 -59.67 14.05 -22.69
CA ASP A 567 -60.71 13.09 -22.22
C ASP A 567 -60.20 12.06 -21.18
N GLU A 568 -61.08 11.21 -20.64
CA GLU A 568 -60.93 10.44 -19.40
C GLU A 568 -60.91 8.90 -19.54
N LYS A 569 -60.41 8.21 -18.49
CA LYS A 569 -60.79 6.87 -17.99
C LYS A 569 -60.30 5.52 -18.63
N THR A 570 -59.90 4.65 -17.68
CA THR A 570 -60.18 3.19 -17.52
C THR A 570 -59.42 2.08 -18.27
N ASP A 571 -58.87 1.19 -17.44
CA ASP A 571 -58.97 -0.29 -17.44
C ASP A 571 -58.30 -1.17 -18.53
N VAL A 572 -57.20 -1.79 -18.12
CA VAL A 572 -57.01 -3.25 -17.99
C VAL A 572 -58.01 -4.15 -18.75
N GLU A 573 -57.55 -4.88 -19.77
CA GLU A 573 -57.55 -6.36 -19.71
C GLU A 573 -56.66 -7.07 -20.76
N THR A 574 -56.45 -8.36 -20.53
CA THR A 574 -55.44 -9.24 -21.14
C THR A 574 -55.88 -10.01 -22.41
N LEU A 575 -54.87 -10.30 -23.26
CA LEU A 575 -54.69 -11.54 -24.03
C LEU A 575 -55.75 -11.99 -25.08
N LYS A 576 -55.38 -11.92 -26.37
CA LYS A 576 -55.10 -13.10 -27.27
C LYS A 576 -54.99 -12.73 -28.76
N PRO A 577 -54.37 -13.60 -29.59
CA PRO A 577 -53.41 -14.66 -29.29
C PRO A 577 -51.97 -14.30 -29.69
#